data_AF-A0A0J9XA00-F1
#
_entry.id   AF-A0A0J9XA00-F1
#
_cell.length_a   1.000
_cell.length_b   1.000
_cell.length_c   1.000
_cell.angle_alpha   90.00
_cell.angle_beta   90.00
_cell.angle_gamma   90.00
#
_symmetry.space_group_name_H-M   'P 1'
#
loop_
_entity.id
_entity.type
_entity.pdbx_description
1 polymer ?
#
loop_
_entity_poly.entity_id
_entity_poly.type
_entity_poly.pdbx_seq_one_letter_code
_entity_poly.pdbx_strand_id
1 'polypeptide(L)'
;MNKELASSPERYVRTTSLARSNSTIDERIESKKKQLTELQQEYEEIVATLDEDPNKIVKQHISILKNYNEVKDMATVLIAKIAEQRRMTISEVMKEMGVDMASK
;
A
#
# COMPACT_ATOMS: atom_id res chain seq x y z
N MET A 1 0.33 71.62 -17.81
CA MET A 1 0.01 71.76 -16.37
C MET A 1 0.00 70.36 -15.79
N ASN A 2 0.98 70.08 -14.94
CA ASN A 2 1.38 68.75 -14.48
C ASN A 2 0.37 68.11 -13.52
N LYS A 3 0.11 66.81 -13.70
CA LYS A 3 0.25 65.80 -12.63
C LYS A 3 0.08 64.39 -13.22
N GLU A 4 1.15 63.91 -13.84
CA GLU A 4 1.43 62.48 -13.79
C GLU A 4 1.80 62.08 -12.34
N LEU A 5 1.63 60.79 -12.05
CA LEU A 5 2.35 60.04 -11.02
C LEU A 5 1.98 60.34 -9.55
N ALA A 6 0.91 59.67 -9.09
CA ALA A 6 0.90 59.13 -7.73
C ALA A 6 -0.02 57.90 -7.66
N SER A 7 0.37 56.80 -8.33
CA SER A 7 -0.18 55.50 -7.94
C SER A 7 0.28 55.23 -6.51
N SER A 8 -0.66 55.16 -5.56
CA SER A 8 -0.36 54.95 -4.14
C SER A 8 0.65 53.80 -3.95
N PRO A 9 1.72 53.99 -3.15
CA PRO A 9 2.75 52.98 -2.90
C PRO A 9 2.15 51.63 -2.45
N GLU A 10 1.05 51.69 -1.69
CA GLU A 10 0.36 50.49 -1.19
C GLU A 10 -0.26 49.64 -2.30
N ARG A 11 -0.76 50.24 -3.38
CA ARG A 11 -1.36 49.49 -4.49
C ARG A 11 -0.29 48.75 -5.29
N TYR A 12 0.84 49.40 -5.55
CA TYR A 12 1.97 48.80 -6.27
C TYR A 12 2.65 47.67 -5.46
N VAL A 13 2.83 47.86 -4.16
CA VAL A 13 3.40 46.83 -3.26
C VAL A 13 2.45 45.63 -3.13
N ARG A 14 1.14 45.86 -3.07
CA ARG A 14 0.15 44.76 -3.03
C ARG A 14 0.14 43.97 -4.33
N THR A 15 0.13 44.62 -5.50
CA THR A 15 0.13 43.92 -6.79
C THR A 15 1.42 43.13 -7.03
N THR A 16 2.57 43.66 -6.64
CA THR A 16 3.86 42.96 -6.77
C THR A 16 3.98 41.78 -5.79
N SER A 17 3.45 41.90 -4.57
CA SER A 17 3.41 40.79 -3.60
C SER A 17 2.47 39.67 -4.06
N LEU A 18 1.27 39.99 -4.57
CA LEU A 18 0.36 39.00 -5.14
C LEU A 18 0.95 38.32 -6.39
N ALA A 19 1.61 39.07 -7.27
CA ALA A 19 2.27 38.52 -8.45
C ALA A 19 3.38 37.52 -8.08
N ARG A 20 4.19 37.83 -7.06
CA ARG A 20 5.22 36.91 -6.54
C ARG A 20 4.60 35.66 -5.92
N SER A 21 3.53 35.82 -5.12
CA SER A 21 2.85 34.67 -4.53
C SER A 21 2.23 33.76 -5.61
N ASN A 22 1.64 34.33 -6.66
CA ASN A 22 1.12 33.55 -7.79
C ASN A 22 2.25 32.83 -8.54
N SER A 23 3.37 33.51 -8.84
CA SER A 23 4.55 32.87 -9.45
C SER A 23 5.05 31.68 -8.63
N THR A 24 5.14 31.82 -7.31
CA THR A 24 5.59 30.72 -6.43
C THR A 24 4.59 29.56 -6.39
N ILE A 25 3.30 29.83 -6.58
CA ILE A 25 2.26 28.79 -6.66
C ILE A 25 2.35 28.08 -8.01
N ASP A 26 2.53 28.83 -9.10
CA ASP A 26 2.68 28.29 -10.45
C ASP A 26 3.93 27.40 -10.55
N GLU A 27 5.06 27.83 -9.98
CA GLU A 27 6.28 27.02 -9.88
C GLU A 27 6.06 25.71 -9.11
N ARG A 28 5.27 25.75 -8.02
CA ARG A 28 4.92 24.55 -7.24
C ARG A 28 3.96 23.64 -7.99
N ILE A 29 3.03 24.20 -8.77
CA ILE A 29 2.11 23.44 -9.62
C ILE A 29 2.90 22.71 -10.70
N GLU A 30 3.81 23.41 -11.38
CA GLU A 30 4.64 22.80 -12.42
C GLU A 30 5.60 21.74 -11.86
N SER A 31 6.21 21.99 -10.70
CA SER A 31 7.01 20.99 -10.00
C SER A 31 6.19 19.74 -9.66
N LYS A 32 4.97 19.90 -9.14
CA LYS A 32 4.09 18.77 -8.81
C LYS A 32 3.60 18.02 -10.04
N LYS A 33 3.27 18.72 -11.12
CA LYS A 33 2.91 18.09 -12.40
C LYS A 33 4.05 17.23 -12.91
N LYS A 34 5.28 17.76 -12.89
CA LYS A 34 6.48 17.01 -13.30
C LYS A 34 6.65 15.74 -12.46
N GLN A 35 6.57 15.85 -11.14
CA GLN A 35 6.65 14.68 -10.24
C GLN A 35 5.55 13.66 -10.52
N LEU A 36 4.34 14.12 -10.83
CA LEU A 36 3.21 13.25 -11.15
C LEU A 36 3.44 12.49 -12.46
N THR A 37 3.97 13.17 -13.49
CA THR A 37 4.32 12.54 -14.76
C THR A 37 5.45 11.52 -14.61
N GLU A 38 6.52 11.85 -13.88
CA GLU A 38 7.62 10.93 -13.61
C GLU A 38 7.13 9.67 -12.88
N LEU A 39 6.29 9.85 -11.84
CA LEU A 39 5.75 8.73 -11.06
C LEU A 39 4.75 7.88 -11.87
N GLN A 40 3.97 8.51 -12.75
CA GLN A 40 3.08 7.78 -13.67
C GLN A 40 3.88 6.92 -14.64
N GLN A 41 4.97 7.45 -15.20
CA GLN A 41 5.82 6.70 -16.11
C GLN A 41 6.49 5.51 -15.39
N GLU A 42 7.03 5.73 -14.20
CA GLU A 42 7.62 4.66 -13.38
C GLU A 42 6.57 3.58 -13.03
N TYR A 43 5.34 4.00 -12.70
CA TYR A 43 4.23 3.07 -12.47
C TYR A 43 3.89 2.24 -13.71
N GLU A 44 3.79 2.87 -14.88
CA GLU A 44 3.50 2.17 -16.15
C GLU A 44 4.60 1.19 -16.53
N GLU A 45 5.88 1.57 -16.37
CA GLU A 45 7.02 0.68 -16.60
C GLU A 45 6.98 -0.54 -15.69
N ILE A 46 6.71 -0.35 -14.39
CA ILE A 46 6.60 -1.46 -13.43
C ILE A 46 5.41 -2.36 -13.79
N VAL A 47 4.24 -1.79 -14.03
CA VAL A 47 3.02 -2.57 -14.38
C VAL A 47 3.20 -3.35 -15.67
N ALA A 48 3.90 -2.81 -16.67
CA ALA A 48 4.18 -3.51 -17.93
C ALA A 48 5.06 -4.77 -17.75
N THR A 49 5.87 -4.82 -16.68
CA THR A 49 6.70 -6.01 -16.36
C THR A 49 5.95 -7.10 -15.59
N LEU A 50 4.73 -6.84 -15.16
CA LEU A 50 3.94 -7.74 -14.33
C LEU A 50 2.93 -8.52 -15.19
N ASP A 51 3.02 -9.85 -15.19
CA ASP A 51 2.09 -10.73 -15.92
C ASP A 51 0.66 -10.70 -15.34
N GLU A 52 0.52 -10.35 -14.06
CA GLU A 52 -0.74 -10.29 -13.34
C GLU A 52 -0.83 -9.03 -12.45
N ASP A 53 -2.06 -8.56 -12.20
CA ASP A 53 -2.33 -7.43 -11.29
C ASP A 53 -1.74 -7.72 -9.90
N PRO A 54 -0.75 -6.96 -9.42
CA PRO A 54 -0.09 -7.19 -8.13
C PRO A 54 -1.06 -7.22 -6.96
N ASN A 55 -2.13 -6.42 -7.02
CA ASN A 55 -3.14 -6.40 -5.97
C ASN A 55 -3.91 -7.71 -5.91
N LYS A 56 -4.12 -8.38 -7.05
CA LYS A 56 -4.76 -9.71 -7.09
C LYS A 56 -3.84 -10.77 -6.50
N ILE A 57 -2.56 -10.77 -6.87
CA ILE A 57 -1.57 -11.71 -6.34
C ILE A 57 -1.49 -11.60 -4.81
N VAL A 58 -1.34 -10.38 -4.29
CA VAL A 58 -1.27 -10.15 -2.83
C VAL A 58 -2.55 -10.60 -2.13
N LYS A 59 -3.73 -10.25 -2.66
CA LYS A 59 -5.02 -10.67 -2.09
C LYS A 59 -5.17 -12.19 -2.11
N GLN A 60 -4.79 -12.85 -3.20
CA GLN A 60 -4.85 -14.29 -3.34
C GLN A 60 -3.91 -14.97 -2.32
N HIS A 61 -2.69 -14.47 -2.18
CA HIS A 61 -1.73 -15.00 -1.21
C HIS A 61 -2.24 -14.85 0.24
N ILE A 62 -2.78 -13.68 0.59
CA ILE A 62 -3.41 -13.45 1.91
C ILE A 62 -4.56 -14.43 2.14
N SER A 63 -5.42 -14.64 1.13
CA SER A 63 -6.55 -15.57 1.24
C SER A 63 -6.09 -17.02 1.42
N ILE A 64 -5.09 -17.46 0.66
CA ILE A 64 -4.55 -18.82 0.77
C ILE A 64 -3.96 -19.04 2.17
N LEU A 65 -3.16 -18.09 2.66
CA LEU A 65 -2.54 -18.18 3.98
C LEU A 65 -3.59 -18.21 5.10
N LYS A 66 -4.62 -17.36 5.00
CA LYS A 66 -5.74 -17.35 5.94
C LYS A 66 -6.47 -18.68 5.96
N ASN A 67 -6.83 -19.20 4.78
CA ASN A 67 -7.54 -20.47 4.66
C ASN A 67 -6.70 -21.64 5.21
N TYR A 68 -5.39 -21.66 4.93
CA TYR A 68 -4.48 -22.65 5.48
C TYR A 68 -4.45 -22.60 7.01
N ASN A 69 -4.31 -21.41 7.60
CA ASN A 69 -4.30 -21.26 9.05
C ASN A 69 -5.62 -21.70 9.68
N GLU A 70 -6.76 -21.29 9.11
CA GLU A 70 -8.08 -21.70 9.62
C GLU A 70 -8.27 -23.22 9.60
N VAL A 71 -7.89 -23.88 8.50
CA VAL A 71 -7.97 -25.34 8.39
C VAL A 71 -7.01 -26.03 9.36
N LYS A 72 -5.78 -25.54 9.48
CA LYS A 72 -4.78 -26.07 10.41
C LYS A 72 -5.24 -25.96 11.86
N ASP A 73 -5.82 -24.82 12.25
CA ASP A 73 -6.29 -24.58 13.61
C ASP A 73 -7.47 -25.50 13.95
N MET A 74 -8.46 -25.62 13.04
CA MET A 74 -9.56 -26.56 13.21
C MET A 74 -9.06 -28.01 13.33
N ALA A 75 -8.14 -28.43 12.45
CA ALA A 75 -7.55 -29.77 12.50
C ALA A 75 -6.82 -30.01 13.82
N THR A 76 -6.04 -29.04 14.30
CA THR A 76 -5.30 -29.14 15.56
C THR A 76 -6.25 -29.28 16.76
N VAL A 77 -7.36 -28.52 16.78
CA VAL A 77 -8.39 -28.66 17.82
C VAL A 77 -9.03 -30.05 17.80
N LEU A 78 -9.33 -30.59 16.61
CA LEU A 78 -9.88 -31.94 16.47
C LEU A 78 -8.89 -33.02 16.91
N ILE A 79 -7.62 -32.89 16.52
CA ILE A 79 -6.54 -33.80 16.93
C ILE A 79 -6.38 -33.78 18.46
N ALA A 80 -6.42 -32.61 19.09
CA ALA A 80 -6.33 -32.49 20.54
C ALA A 80 -7.49 -33.21 21.25
N LYS A 81 -8.73 -33.10 20.72
CA LYS A 81 -9.89 -33.84 21.25
C LYS A 81 -9.74 -35.35 21.11
N ILE A 82 -9.21 -35.82 19.97
CA ILE A 82 -8.98 -37.25 19.74
C ILE A 82 -7.89 -37.78 20.68
N ALA A 83 -6.81 -37.01 20.84
CA ALA A 83 -5.72 -37.32 21.76
C ALA A 83 -6.24 -37.47 23.20
N GLU A 84 -7.09 -36.55 23.66
CA GLU A 84 -7.74 -36.61 24.97
C GLU A 84 -8.62 -37.86 25.13
N GLN A 85 -9.49 -38.15 24.16
CA GLN A 85 -10.37 -39.31 24.19
C GLN A 85 -9.61 -40.65 24.21
N ARG A 86 -8.50 -40.72 23.48
CA ARG A 86 -7.68 -41.93 23.35
C ARG A 86 -6.56 -42.04 24.40
N ARG A 87 -6.38 -41.02 25.26
CA ARG A 87 -5.24 -40.89 26.18
C ARG A 87 -3.89 -41.04 25.46
N MET A 88 -3.81 -40.50 24.26
CA MET A 88 -2.59 -40.45 23.44
C MET A 88 -2.07 -39.02 23.43
N THR A 89 -0.80 -38.85 23.05
CA THR A 89 -0.25 -37.53 22.77
C THR A 89 -0.69 -37.04 21.40
N ILE A 90 -0.74 -35.71 21.21
CA ILE A 90 -1.04 -35.08 19.91
C ILE A 90 -0.11 -35.61 18.82
N SER A 91 1.18 -35.78 19.13
CA SER A 91 2.19 -36.28 18.19
C SER A 91 1.92 -37.72 17.74
N GLU A 92 1.43 -38.59 18.62
CA GLU A 92 1.07 -39.97 18.27
C GLU A 92 -0.16 -40.02 17.37
N VAL A 93 -1.18 -39.20 17.66
CA VAL A 93 -2.39 -39.10 16.82
C VAL A 93 -2.05 -38.52 15.45
N MET A 94 -1.20 -37.50 15.37
CA MET A 94 -0.73 -36.94 14.11
C MET A 94 0.04 -37.97 13.26
N LYS A 95 0.92 -38.74 13.91
CA LYS A 95 1.65 -39.84 13.27
C LYS A 95 0.73 -40.96 12.77
N GLU A 96 -0.29 -41.33 13.54
CA GLU A 96 -1.33 -42.29 13.13
C GLU A 96 -2.12 -41.77 11.91
N MET A 97 -2.41 -40.48 11.88
CA MET A 97 -3.10 -39.81 10.77
C MET A 97 -2.21 -39.55 9.54
N GLY A 98 -0.91 -39.88 9.60
CA GLY A 98 0.03 -39.66 8.51
C GLY A 98 0.39 -38.19 8.26
N VAL A 99 0.14 -37.31 9.24
CA VAL A 99 0.46 -35.88 9.17
C VAL A 99 1.78 -35.65 9.89
N ASP A 100 2.88 -35.59 9.14
CA ASP A 100 4.20 -35.28 9.70
C ASP A 100 4.40 -33.76 9.80
N MET A 101 4.88 -33.28 10.94
CA MET A 101 5.16 -31.84 11.18
C MET A 101 6.39 -31.36 10.38
N ALA A 102 7.13 -32.28 9.77
CA ALA A 102 8.31 -31.99 8.96
C ALA A 102 7.93 -31.68 7.49
N SER A 103 7.16 -30.63 7.25
CA SER A 103 7.25 -29.93 5.96
C SER A 103 8.57 -29.15 5.99
N LYS A 104 9.61 -29.72 5.36
CA LYS A 104 10.84 -28.98 5.01
C LYS A 104 10.55 -27.93 3.96
#